data_AF-A0A8T1QS54-F1
#
_entry.id   AF-A0A8T1QS54-F1
#
_cell.length_a   1.000
_cell.length_b   1.000
_cell.length_c   1.000
_cell.angle_alpha   90.00
_cell.angle_beta   90.00
_cell.angle_gamma   90.00
#
_symmetry.space_group_name_H-M   'P 1'
#
loop_
_entity.id
_entity.type
_entity.pdbx_description
1 polymer ?
#
loop_
_entity_poly.entity_id
_entity_poly.type
_entity_poly.pdbx_seq_one_letter_code
_entity_poly.pdbx_strand_id
1 'polypeptide(L)'
;MIFCGALVQLQQSGRPGREHGSEMICSTDLCGDYTRSVTSDDEDDHVCPICLTNPKNLAFGCGHPTCKDCGVNLSLCPMCREPITTRLRLFT
;
A
#
# COMPACT_ATOMS: atom_id res chain seq x y z
N MET A 1 18.10 55.40 3.92
CA MET A 1 19.06 55.43 2.81
C MET A 1 19.77 54.08 2.77
N ILE A 2 20.04 53.52 1.59
CA ILE A 2 21.12 52.55 1.28
C ILE A 2 21.06 51.26 2.14
N PHE A 3 20.37 50.16 1.77
CA PHE A 3 20.56 49.30 0.59
C PHE A 3 22.03 48.93 0.29
N CYS A 4 22.46 47.70 0.61
CA CYS A 4 23.22 46.81 -0.31
C CYS A 4 23.59 45.49 0.39
N GLY A 5 23.34 44.35 -0.28
CA GLY A 5 23.66 43.02 0.26
C GLY A 5 22.80 41.88 -0.30
N ALA A 6 22.55 41.86 -1.61
CA ALA A 6 21.81 40.78 -2.25
C ALA A 6 22.70 39.55 -2.50
N LEU A 7 22.13 38.34 -2.41
CA LEU A 7 21.98 37.42 -3.56
C LEU A 7 21.30 36.08 -3.20
N VAL A 8 20.30 35.71 -4.00
CA VAL A 8 19.93 34.34 -4.43
C VAL A 8 19.47 33.31 -3.38
N GLN A 9 18.14 33.16 -3.28
CA GLN A 9 17.41 32.00 -3.83
C GLN A 9 15.96 32.45 -4.11
N LEU A 10 15.53 32.62 -5.35
CA LEU A 10 14.75 31.66 -6.16
C LEU A 10 13.70 30.82 -5.38
N GLN A 11 12.47 30.55 -5.85
CA GLN A 11 11.65 31.09 -6.96
C GLN A 11 10.27 30.38 -6.90
N GLN A 12 9.16 31.11 -7.03
CA GLN A 12 7.74 30.64 -7.12
C GLN A 12 7.02 30.16 -5.84
N SER A 13 6.22 31.06 -5.26
CA SER A 13 4.94 30.69 -4.65
C SER A 13 3.88 30.47 -5.74
N GLY A 14 3.38 29.24 -5.93
CA GLY A 14 2.16 29.01 -6.71
C GLY A 14 1.92 27.63 -7.30
N ARG A 15 0.94 26.91 -6.76
CA ARG A 15 -0.30 26.48 -7.46
C ARG A 15 -1.32 25.90 -6.45
N PRO A 16 -2.65 25.99 -6.73
CA PRO A 16 -3.70 25.66 -5.77
C PRO A 16 -4.15 24.19 -5.86
N GLY A 17 -4.83 23.70 -4.80
CA GLY A 17 -5.26 22.31 -4.70
C GLY A 17 -6.55 22.10 -3.91
N ARG A 18 -7.70 22.35 -4.57
CA ARG A 18 -9.08 21.95 -4.23
C ARG A 18 -9.65 22.33 -2.85
N GLU A 19 -10.45 23.39 -2.83
CA GLU A 19 -11.49 23.60 -1.81
C GLU A 19 -12.57 22.49 -1.86
N HIS A 20 -13.07 22.07 -0.69
CA HIS A 20 -14.28 21.25 -0.62
C HIS A 20 -15.50 22.18 -0.66
N GLY A 21 -16.21 22.16 -1.79
CA GLY A 21 -17.55 22.69 -1.95
C GLY A 21 -18.45 21.66 -2.64
N SER A 22 -19.68 21.49 -2.15
CA SER A 22 -20.80 20.85 -2.87
C SER A 22 -21.21 21.74 -4.08
N GLU A 23 -21.99 21.41 -5.11
CA GLU A 23 -22.89 20.32 -5.56
C GLU A 23 -23.19 20.58 -7.07
N MET A 24 -23.65 19.69 -7.97
CA MET A 24 -23.89 18.24 -8.06
C MET A 24 -24.17 17.91 -9.58
N ILE A 25 -24.26 16.62 -9.97
CA ILE A 25 -24.72 16.08 -11.29
C ILE A 25 -24.12 16.62 -12.62
N CYS A 26 -23.49 15.72 -13.38
CA CYS A 26 -23.76 15.61 -14.82
C CYS A 26 -24.03 14.15 -15.20
N SER A 27 -25.08 13.93 -16.00
CA SER A 27 -25.54 12.60 -16.38
C SER A 27 -25.09 12.28 -17.81
N THR A 28 -24.14 11.36 -17.97
CA THR A 28 -24.06 10.39 -19.08
C THR A 28 -22.85 9.48 -18.88
N ASP A 29 -23.16 8.21 -18.63
CA ASP A 29 -22.24 7.09 -18.51
C ASP A 29 -21.31 6.96 -19.74
N LEU A 30 -20.00 6.76 -19.53
CA LEU A 30 -19.02 6.03 -20.40
C LEU A 30 -17.54 6.42 -20.17
N CYS A 31 -17.04 6.44 -18.92
CA CYS A 31 -15.59 6.26 -18.68
C CYS A 31 -15.24 5.64 -17.32
N GLY A 32 -15.35 4.31 -17.24
CA GLY A 32 -14.55 3.52 -16.29
C GLY A 32 -15.11 3.39 -14.88
N ASP A 33 -16.34 2.86 -14.73
CA ASP A 33 -16.63 2.04 -13.55
C ASP A 33 -15.78 0.77 -13.64
N TYR A 34 -14.53 0.84 -13.17
CA TYR A 34 -13.77 -0.37 -12.85
C TYR A 34 -14.34 -0.92 -11.55
N THR A 35 -15.49 -1.57 -11.72
CA THR A 35 -16.09 -2.58 -10.86
C THR A 35 -15.45 -2.68 -9.49
N ARG A 36 -16.07 -2.09 -8.46
CA ARG A 36 -15.96 -2.73 -7.14
C ARG A 36 -16.85 -3.96 -7.14
N SER A 37 -16.40 -4.97 -7.90
CA SER A 37 -16.81 -6.35 -7.73
C SER A 37 -16.59 -6.69 -6.27
N VAL A 38 -17.68 -6.71 -5.51
CA VAL A 38 -17.77 -7.53 -4.30
C VAL A 38 -18.06 -8.94 -4.80
N THR A 39 -17.12 -9.49 -5.56
CA THR A 39 -16.94 -10.93 -5.65
C THR A 39 -16.47 -11.38 -4.28
N SER A 40 -17.03 -12.49 -3.80
CA SER A 40 -16.72 -13.05 -2.49
C SER A 40 -15.37 -13.79 -2.53
N ASP A 41 -14.29 -13.05 -2.80
CA ASP A 41 -12.91 -13.53 -2.87
C ASP A 41 -12.19 -13.42 -1.51
N ASP A 42 -12.93 -13.65 -0.40
CA ASP A 42 -12.34 -13.78 0.94
C ASP A 42 -11.36 -14.97 1.04
N GLU A 43 -11.36 -15.89 0.07
CA GLU A 43 -10.47 -17.06 0.04
C GLU A 43 -9.06 -16.73 -0.49
N ASP A 44 -8.93 -15.84 -1.48
CA ASP A 44 -7.64 -15.42 -2.05
C ASP A 44 -6.86 -14.49 -1.10
N ASP A 45 -7.54 -13.63 -0.33
CA ASP A 45 -6.87 -12.85 0.72
C ASP A 45 -6.52 -13.69 1.97
N HIS A 46 -6.69 -15.00 1.91
CA HIS A 46 -6.13 -15.93 2.90
C HIS A 46 -5.01 -16.82 2.34
N VAL A 47 -4.77 -16.80 1.03
CA VAL A 47 -3.69 -17.54 0.35
C VAL A 47 -2.35 -16.78 0.39
N CYS A 48 -1.24 -17.53 0.44
CA CYS A 48 0.11 -16.97 0.49
C CYS A 48 0.59 -16.43 -0.87
N PRO A 49 1.09 -15.17 -0.93
CA PRO A 49 1.49 -14.51 -2.19
C PRO A 49 2.74 -15.10 -2.87
N ILE A 50 3.39 -16.11 -2.27
CA ILE A 50 4.61 -16.74 -2.81
C ILE A 50 4.28 -18.00 -3.59
N CYS A 51 3.39 -18.85 -3.05
CA CYS A 51 3.06 -20.15 -3.64
C CYS A 51 1.64 -20.22 -4.21
N LEU A 52 0.77 -19.25 -3.90
CA LEU A 52 -0.64 -19.19 -4.32
C LEU A 52 -1.43 -20.50 -4.08
N THR A 53 -0.99 -21.31 -3.11
CA THR A 53 -1.48 -22.67 -2.86
C THR A 53 -1.85 -22.90 -1.40
N ASN A 54 -1.04 -22.36 -0.47
CA ASN A 54 -1.20 -22.61 0.96
C ASN A 54 -1.68 -21.35 1.70
N PRO A 55 -2.55 -21.48 2.72
CA PRO A 55 -3.02 -20.34 3.48
C PRO A 55 -1.93 -19.69 4.35
N LYS A 56 -2.13 -18.39 4.65
CA LYS A 56 -1.25 -17.48 5.38
C LYS A 56 -1.21 -17.79 6.90
N ASN A 57 -0.64 -18.93 7.27
CA ASN A 57 -0.56 -19.44 8.65
C ASN A 57 0.71 -19.03 9.42
N LEU A 58 1.57 -18.18 8.84
CA LEU A 58 2.84 -17.77 9.45
C LEU A 58 3.05 -16.25 9.32
N ALA A 59 3.13 -15.53 10.44
CA ALA A 59 3.51 -14.12 10.45
C ALA A 59 4.99 -13.95 10.82
N PHE A 60 5.69 -13.01 10.18
CA PHE A 60 7.03 -12.60 10.59
C PHE A 60 6.97 -11.53 11.68
N GLY A 61 8.08 -11.32 12.41
CA GLY A 61 8.21 -10.26 13.41
C GLY A 61 7.92 -8.84 12.88
N CYS A 62 8.09 -8.62 11.57
CA CYS A 62 7.74 -7.38 10.85
C CYS A 62 6.26 -7.29 10.43
N GLY A 63 5.37 -8.12 10.99
CA GLY A 63 3.91 -8.11 10.76
C GLY A 63 3.40 -8.73 9.46
N HIS A 64 4.26 -9.10 8.52
CA HIS A 64 3.85 -9.61 7.21
C HIS A 64 3.62 -11.14 7.21
N PRO A 65 2.49 -11.65 6.69
CA PRO A 65 2.15 -13.07 6.71
C PRO A 65 2.47 -13.85 5.41
N THR A 66 2.77 -15.14 5.56
CA THR A 66 3.10 -16.11 4.49
C THR A 66 2.64 -17.53 4.87
N CYS A 67 2.82 -18.52 3.98
CA CYS A 67 2.63 -19.94 4.30
C CYS A 67 3.82 -20.49 5.11
N LYS A 68 3.62 -21.55 5.92
CA LYS A 68 4.71 -22.13 6.73
C LYS A 68 5.90 -22.59 5.86
N ASP A 69 5.64 -23.35 4.78
CA ASP A 69 6.66 -23.91 3.88
C ASP A 69 7.43 -22.83 3.10
N CYS A 70 6.76 -21.70 2.85
CA CYS A 70 7.32 -20.51 2.26
C CYS A 70 8.27 -19.82 3.26
N GLY A 71 7.77 -19.57 4.48
CA GLY A 71 8.46 -18.79 5.51
C GLY A 71 9.59 -19.51 6.25
N VAL A 72 9.72 -20.84 6.15
CA VAL A 72 10.92 -21.54 6.69
C VAL A 72 12.18 -21.25 5.87
N ASN A 73 12.04 -21.12 4.55
CA ASN A 73 13.17 -20.93 3.62
C ASN A 73 13.56 -19.45 3.44
N LEU A 74 12.76 -18.53 3.99
CA LEU A 74 13.00 -17.09 3.91
C LEU A 74 13.85 -16.59 5.09
N SER A 75 14.92 -15.87 4.76
CA SER A 75 15.74 -15.10 5.73
C SER A 75 15.34 -13.62 5.80
N LEU A 76 14.68 -13.11 4.77
CA LEU A 76 14.22 -11.74 4.61
C LEU A 76 12.74 -11.75 4.25
N CYS A 77 11.96 -10.79 4.78
CA CYS A 77 10.56 -10.64 4.43
C CYS A 77 10.40 -10.21 2.95
N PRO A 78 9.57 -10.87 2.14
CA PRO A 78 9.40 -10.51 0.72
C PRO A 78 8.70 -9.16 0.52
N MET A 79 7.92 -8.70 1.52
CA MET A 79 7.14 -7.46 1.45
C MET A 79 7.96 -6.23 1.84
N CYS A 80 8.63 -6.27 3.00
CA CYS A 80 9.38 -5.12 3.54
C CYS A 80 10.92 -5.29 3.54
N ARG A 81 11.45 -6.44 3.09
CA ARG A 81 12.89 -6.77 3.05
C ARG A 81 13.62 -6.74 4.40
N GLU A 82 12.87 -6.79 5.49
CA GLU A 82 13.40 -6.85 6.86
C GLU A 82 13.88 -8.27 7.22
N PRO A 83 14.99 -8.45 7.98
CA PRO A 83 15.48 -9.77 8.38
C PRO A 83 14.50 -10.49 9.32
N ILE A 84 14.21 -11.77 9.03
CA ILE A 84 13.25 -12.58 9.77
C ILE A 84 13.91 -13.14 11.04
N THR A 85 13.77 -12.41 12.14
CA THR A 85 14.18 -12.83 13.49
C THR A 85 13.14 -13.73 14.16
N THR A 86 11.86 -13.35 14.06
CA THR A 86 10.73 -14.05 14.70
C THR A 86 9.77 -14.62 13.64
N ARG A 87 9.32 -15.85 13.86
CA ARG A 87 8.28 -16.53 13.06
C ARG A 87 7.15 -16.98 13.98
N LEU A 88 6.00 -16.31 13.88
CA LEU A 88 4.80 -16.61 14.66
C LEU A 88 3.89 -17.51 13.83
N ARG A 89 3.35 -18.57 14.44
CA ARG A 89 2.30 -19.39 13.83
C ARG A 89 0.96 -18.76 14.18
N LEU A 90 0.17 -18.47 13.15
CA LEU A 90 -1.21 -18.04 13.32
C LEU A 90 -2.07 -19.30 13.55
N PHE A 91 -2.91 -19.26 14.58
CA PHE A 91 -3.89 -20.29 14.87
C PHE A 91 -5.27 -19.65 14.77
N THR A 92 -6.11 -20.20 13.90
CA THR A 92 -7.48 -19.80 13.59
C THR A 92 -8.29 -21.04 13.23
#